data_AF-A0A1B6LDR2-F1
#
_entry.id   AF-A0A1B6LDR2-F1
#
_cell.length_a   1.000
_cell.length_b   1.000
_cell.length_c   1.000
_cell.angle_alpha   90.00
_cell.angle_beta   90.00
_cell.angle_gamma   90.00
#
_symmetry.space_group_name_H-M   'P 1'
#
loop_
_entity.id
_entity.type
_entity.pdbx_description
1 polymer ?
#
loop_
_entity_poly.entity_id
_entity_poly.type
_entity_poly.pdbx_seq_one_letter_code
_entity_poly.pdbx_strand_id
1 'polypeptide(L)'
;MDIDVVSIRPLDELGTNYAGWQDEYTIASGVLNFAPDGFGHQILTECLLDVRDNFQPHEWSTNGPLLVTKTLARLCGITQGGELSSKRRDFTDYPIPVFYPVYYTKWRLFFDQTKAKYVLNMLNDTYVVHIWNKMSARELVTVGSGQAYGLLADKYCPKAYRNCGINF
;
A
#
# COMPACT_ATOMS: atom_id res chain seq x y z
N MET A 1 -5.25 -2.08 6.32
CA MET A 1 -5.17 -1.35 5.04
C MET A 1 -5.30 0.12 5.35
N ASP A 2 -4.46 0.95 4.74
CA ASP A 2 -4.56 2.40 4.83
C ASP A 2 -5.91 2.88 4.26
N ILE A 3 -6.39 4.01 4.74
CA ILE A 3 -7.73 4.53 4.40
C ILE A 3 -7.71 5.53 3.25
N ASP A 4 -6.52 5.94 2.80
CA ASP A 4 -6.27 6.82 1.67
C ASP A 4 -5.86 6.03 0.42
N VAL A 5 -6.61 4.97 0.15
CA VAL A 5 -6.39 4.07 -0.98
C VAL A 5 -7.65 3.88 -1.83
N VAL A 6 -7.46 3.56 -3.10
CA VAL A 6 -8.51 3.05 -3.98
C VAL A 6 -8.26 1.57 -4.26
N SER A 7 -9.16 0.69 -3.84
CA SER A 7 -9.10 -0.73 -4.21
C SER A 7 -9.64 -0.89 -5.63
N ILE A 8 -8.81 -1.44 -6.53
CA ILE A 8 -9.11 -1.58 -7.96
C ILE A 8 -9.22 -3.04 -8.42
N ARG A 9 -8.91 -3.99 -7.53
CA ARG A 9 -9.11 -5.44 -7.70
C ARG A 9 -9.50 -6.11 -6.39
N PRO A 10 -10.23 -7.25 -6.42
CA PRO A 10 -10.56 -8.01 -5.22
C PRO A 10 -9.29 -8.51 -4.51
N LEU A 11 -9.22 -8.33 -3.19
CA LEU A 11 -8.04 -8.73 -2.41
C LEU A 11 -8.06 -10.21 -2.02
N ASP A 12 -9.23 -10.85 -2.06
CA ASP A 12 -9.39 -12.28 -1.73
C ASP A 12 -8.55 -13.18 -2.64
N GLU A 13 -8.25 -12.71 -3.86
CA GLU A 13 -7.36 -13.39 -4.83
C GLU A 13 -5.90 -13.50 -4.34
N LEU A 14 -5.51 -12.66 -3.37
CA LEU A 14 -4.16 -12.65 -2.79
C LEU A 14 -4.00 -13.64 -1.63
N GLY A 15 -5.08 -14.31 -1.22
CA GLY A 15 -5.07 -15.27 -0.12
C GLY A 15 -4.88 -14.61 1.24
N THR A 16 -4.09 -15.23 2.10
CA THR A 16 -3.81 -14.75 3.48
C THR A 16 -2.32 -14.62 3.72
N ASN A 17 -1.95 -13.95 4.82
CA ASN A 17 -0.55 -13.81 5.26
C ASN A 17 0.31 -13.13 4.21
N TYR A 18 0.02 -11.86 3.94
CA TYR A 18 0.76 -11.09 2.96
C TYR A 18 0.96 -9.64 3.37
N ALA A 19 2.01 -9.07 2.79
CA ALA A 19 2.23 -7.64 2.69
C ALA A 19 2.93 -7.40 1.35
N GLY A 20 3.30 -6.15 1.04
CA GLY A 20 4.12 -5.91 -0.13
C GLY A 20 5.16 -4.82 0.06
N TRP A 21 6.13 -4.90 -0.84
CA TRP A 21 7.26 -4.00 -0.94
C TRP A 21 6.81 -2.62 -1.41
N GLN A 22 7.16 -1.57 -0.69
CA GLN A 22 7.03 -0.20 -1.22
C GLN A 22 8.25 0.21 -2.04
N ASP A 23 9.41 -0.39 -1.76
CA ASP A 23 10.70 -0.18 -2.41
C ASP A 23 11.56 -1.46 -2.26
N GLU A 24 12.79 -1.43 -2.76
CA GLU A 24 13.72 -2.58 -2.77
C GLU A 24 14.09 -3.10 -1.38
N TYR A 25 13.90 -2.32 -0.31
CA TYR A 25 14.40 -2.64 1.03
C TYR A 25 13.31 -2.64 2.09
N THR A 26 12.11 -2.16 1.77
CA THR A 26 11.06 -1.92 2.76
C THR A 26 9.73 -2.52 2.35
N ILE A 27 9.21 -3.38 3.22
CA ILE A 27 7.80 -3.81 3.20
C ILE A 27 6.99 -2.75 3.93
N ALA A 28 6.00 -2.17 3.26
CA ALA A 28 5.18 -1.11 3.86
C ALA A 28 4.07 -1.68 4.75
N SER A 29 3.68 -0.89 5.75
CA SER A 29 2.61 -1.22 6.69
C SER A 29 1.20 -0.81 6.22
N GLY A 30 1.07 -0.28 5.00
CA GLY A 30 -0.20 0.23 4.46
C GLY A 30 -1.14 -0.86 3.97
N VAL A 31 -0.62 -2.04 3.58
CA VAL A 31 -1.42 -3.22 3.20
C VAL A 31 -0.84 -4.44 3.90
N LEU A 32 -1.58 -4.91 4.90
CA LEU A 32 -1.21 -6.05 5.73
C LEU A 32 -2.41 -7.00 5.84
N ASN A 33 -2.16 -8.29 5.64
CA ASN A 33 -3.12 -9.36 5.86
C ASN A 33 -2.43 -10.47 6.65
N PHE A 34 -3.03 -10.89 7.75
CA PHE A 34 -2.54 -11.97 8.58
C PHE A 34 -3.70 -12.84 9.03
N ALA A 35 -3.54 -14.15 8.94
CA ALA A 35 -4.46 -15.11 9.51
C ALA A 35 -4.57 -14.90 11.03
N PRO A 36 -5.75 -15.12 11.63
CA PRO A 36 -5.97 -14.92 13.05
C PRO A 36 -5.21 -15.93 13.92
N ASP A 37 -4.74 -17.04 13.33
CA ASP A 37 -3.94 -18.08 13.96
C ASP A 37 -2.70 -18.42 13.11
N GLY A 38 -1.90 -19.39 13.59
CA GLY A 38 -0.74 -19.88 12.88
C GLY A 38 0.36 -18.84 12.68
N PHE A 39 1.01 -18.91 11.51
CA PHE A 39 2.21 -18.12 11.24
C PHE A 39 1.91 -16.61 11.11
N GLY A 40 0.76 -16.23 10.57
CA GLY A 40 0.33 -14.83 10.50
C GLY A 40 0.17 -14.21 11.89
N HIS A 41 -0.48 -14.92 12.81
CA HIS A 41 -0.63 -14.48 14.19
C HIS A 41 0.72 -14.39 14.92
N GLN A 42 1.64 -15.31 14.65
CA GLN A 42 3.01 -15.24 15.18
C GLN A 42 3.72 -13.97 14.72
N ILE A 43 3.66 -13.61 13.43
CA ILE A 43 4.28 -12.37 12.91
C ILE A 43 3.74 -11.15 13.65
N LEU A 44 2.41 -11.05 13.81
CA LEU A 44 1.79 -9.94 14.53
C LEU A 44 2.20 -9.89 16.01
N THR A 45 2.29 -11.05 16.67
CA THR A 45 2.73 -11.14 18.06
C THR A 45 4.16 -10.62 18.21
N GLU A 46 5.06 -11.00 17.31
CA GLU A 46 6.45 -10.54 17.31
C GLU A 46 6.54 -9.02 17.06
N CYS A 47 5.72 -8.49 16.15
CA CYS A 47 5.62 -7.03 15.94
C CYS A 47 5.16 -6.30 17.21
N LEU A 48 4.14 -6.82 17.91
CA LEU A 48 3.62 -6.21 19.14
C LEU A 48 4.64 -6.22 20.28
N LEU A 49 5.36 -7.34 20.46
CA LEU A 49 6.42 -7.44 21.47
C LEU A 49 7.56 -6.47 21.17
N ASP A 50 7.96 -6.34 19.91
CA ASP A 50 9.01 -5.41 19.51
C ASP A 50 8.58 -3.95 19.75
N VAL A 51 7.34 -3.58 19.40
CA VAL A 51 6.80 -2.25 19.73
C VAL A 51 6.80 -2.01 21.24
N ARG A 52 6.35 -2.97 22.06
CA ARG A 52 6.37 -2.83 23.52
C ARG A 52 7.75 -2.47 24.06
N ASP A 53 8.79 -3.13 23.54
CA ASP A 53 10.16 -3.03 24.08
C ASP A 53 10.97 -1.90 23.42
N ASN A 54 10.64 -1.49 22.20
CA ASN A 54 11.48 -0.61 21.36
C ASN A 54 10.70 0.55 20.72
N PHE A 55 9.52 0.91 21.21
CA PHE A 55 8.74 2.01 20.65
C PHE A 55 9.54 3.31 20.59
N GLN A 56 9.61 3.93 19.41
CA GLN A 56 10.29 5.21 19.21
C GLN A 56 9.29 6.30 18.80
N PRO A 57 8.83 7.17 19.71
CA PRO A 57 7.68 8.06 19.47
C PRO A 57 7.89 9.09 18.35
N HIS A 58 9.14 9.36 17.97
CA HIS A 58 9.49 10.37 16.99
C HIS A 58 9.95 9.79 15.64
N GLU A 59 10.11 8.47 15.55
CA GLU A 59 10.62 7.79 14.36
C GLU A 59 9.49 7.02 13.67
N TRP A 60 8.90 7.65 12.65
CA TRP A 60 7.73 7.11 11.94
C TRP A 60 7.94 5.68 11.41
N SER A 61 9.08 5.43 10.76
CA SER A 61 9.31 4.17 10.04
C SER A 61 9.56 2.99 10.99
N THR A 62 10.18 3.24 12.14
CA THR A 62 10.61 2.21 13.10
C THR A 62 9.45 1.46 13.75
N ASN A 63 8.28 2.10 13.87
CA ASN A 63 7.08 1.51 14.45
C ASN A 63 6.09 0.98 13.38
N GLY A 64 6.44 1.09 12.09
CA GLY A 64 5.57 0.72 10.98
C GLY A 64 6.33 -0.10 9.93
N PRO A 65 6.71 0.48 8.77
CA PRO A 65 7.37 -0.26 7.70
C PRO A 65 8.64 -1.00 8.13
N LEU A 66 9.53 -0.38 8.91
CA LEU A 66 10.76 -1.06 9.36
C LEU A 66 10.49 -2.14 10.40
N LEU A 67 9.45 -1.99 11.23
CA LEU A 67 9.00 -3.02 12.17
C LEU A 67 8.57 -4.29 11.44
N VAL A 68 7.71 -4.13 10.42
CA VAL A 68 7.24 -5.24 9.58
C VAL A 68 8.43 -5.86 8.84
N THR A 69 9.26 -5.03 8.21
CA THR A 69 10.43 -5.47 7.44
C THR A 69 11.40 -6.29 8.29
N LYS A 70 11.83 -5.78 9.46
CA LYS A 70 12.80 -6.50 10.31
C LYS A 70 12.22 -7.81 10.89
N THR A 71 10.92 -7.82 11.19
CA THR A 71 10.24 -9.03 11.68
C THR A 71 10.20 -10.10 10.60
N LEU A 72 9.81 -9.74 9.37
CA LEU A 72 9.80 -10.66 8.24
C LEU A 72 11.21 -11.08 7.80
N ALA A 73 12.20 -10.19 7.89
CA ALA A 73 13.61 -10.55 7.66
C ALA A 73 14.07 -11.65 8.62
N ARG A 74 13.76 -11.51 9.91
CA ARG A 74 14.14 -12.51 10.93
C ARG A 74 13.38 -13.82 10.79
N LEU A 75 12.06 -13.78 10.58
CA LEU A 75 11.22 -14.98 10.58
C LEU A 75 11.22 -15.72 9.23
N CYS A 76 11.26 -14.97 8.12
CA CYS A 76 11.13 -15.48 6.75
C CYS A 76 12.43 -15.38 5.92
N GLY A 77 13.48 -14.74 6.44
CA GLY A 77 14.74 -14.53 5.71
C GLY A 77 14.62 -13.52 4.57
N ILE A 78 13.58 -12.67 4.58
CA ILE A 78 13.26 -11.71 3.52
C ILE A 78 14.10 -10.44 3.70
N THR A 79 15.07 -10.20 2.80
CA THR A 79 16.03 -9.09 2.96
C THR A 79 15.94 -8.00 1.89
N GLN A 80 15.31 -8.30 0.76
CA GLN A 80 15.16 -7.36 -0.36
C GLN A 80 13.93 -7.71 -1.19
N GLY A 81 13.37 -6.68 -1.83
CA GLY A 81 12.27 -6.81 -2.78
C GLY A 81 12.68 -7.59 -4.02
N GLY A 82 11.83 -8.52 -4.42
CA GLY A 82 11.92 -9.22 -5.70
C GLY A 82 11.04 -8.57 -6.77
N GLU A 83 11.35 -8.84 -8.03
CA GLU A 83 10.46 -8.51 -9.17
C GLU A 83 9.18 -9.36 -9.19
N LEU A 84 9.22 -10.53 -8.55
CA LEU A 84 8.13 -11.49 -8.47
C LEU A 84 7.77 -11.77 -7.00
N SER A 85 6.51 -12.12 -6.77
CA SER A 85 6.07 -12.58 -5.46
C SER A 85 6.87 -13.81 -5.02
N SER A 86 7.35 -13.78 -3.78
CA SER A 86 7.95 -14.95 -3.14
C SER A 86 7.03 -15.42 -2.02
N LYS A 87 6.91 -16.73 -1.83
CA LYS A 87 6.25 -17.32 -0.66
C LYS A 87 7.31 -18.00 0.19
N ARG A 88 7.42 -17.61 1.45
CA ARG A 88 8.38 -18.18 2.40
C ARG A 88 7.64 -18.61 3.64
N ARG A 89 7.74 -19.90 3.96
CA ARG A 89 6.86 -20.59 4.92
C ARG A 89 5.39 -20.40 4.50
N ASP A 90 4.64 -19.60 5.23
CA ASP A 90 3.25 -19.27 4.95
C ASP A 90 3.01 -17.76 4.83
N PHE A 91 4.01 -17.01 4.37
CA PHE A 91 3.89 -15.58 4.12
C PHE A 91 4.27 -15.26 2.67
N THR A 92 3.48 -14.43 2.01
CA THR A 92 3.73 -13.95 0.65
C THR A 92 4.13 -12.48 0.67
N ASP A 93 5.32 -12.16 0.16
CA ASP A 93 5.75 -10.78 -0.08
C ASP A 93 5.48 -10.38 -1.53
N TYR A 94 4.49 -9.51 -1.72
CA TYR A 94 4.09 -9.04 -3.05
C TYR A 94 5.03 -7.94 -3.57
N PRO A 95 5.38 -7.95 -4.86
CA PRO A 95 6.28 -6.97 -5.45
C PRO A 95 5.61 -5.59 -5.54
N ILE A 96 6.45 -4.56 -5.70
CA ILE A 96 6.05 -3.14 -5.70
C ILE A 96 4.81 -2.85 -6.58
N PRO A 97 4.69 -3.37 -7.82
CA PRO A 97 3.54 -3.07 -8.68
C PRO A 97 2.17 -3.48 -8.10
N VAL A 98 2.12 -4.40 -7.14
CA VAL A 98 0.87 -4.93 -6.59
C VAL A 98 0.17 -3.91 -5.69
N PHE A 99 0.92 -3.16 -4.87
CA PHE A 99 0.34 -2.22 -3.90
C PHE A 99 0.92 -0.79 -3.96
N TYR A 100 2.15 -0.61 -4.43
CA TYR A 100 2.86 0.68 -4.39
C TYR A 100 3.52 1.05 -5.73
N PRO A 101 2.82 0.91 -6.89
CA PRO A 101 3.41 1.20 -8.20
C PRO A 101 3.91 2.65 -8.31
N VAL A 102 3.22 3.61 -7.68
CA VAL A 102 3.64 5.01 -7.60
C VAL A 102 4.22 5.27 -6.21
N TYR A 103 5.54 5.27 -6.13
CA TYR A 103 6.26 5.53 -4.87
C TYR A 103 5.92 6.90 -4.28
N TYR A 104 5.99 7.01 -2.95
CA TYR A 104 5.49 8.18 -2.24
C TYR A 104 6.09 9.49 -2.73
N THR A 105 7.37 9.54 -3.14
CA THR A 105 8.00 10.79 -3.65
C THR A 105 7.40 11.28 -4.97
N LYS A 106 6.67 10.41 -5.68
CA LYS A 106 6.01 10.68 -6.97
C LYS A 106 4.50 10.89 -6.84
N TRP A 107 3.97 11.06 -5.63
CA TRP A 107 2.54 11.20 -5.35
C TRP A 107 1.81 12.23 -6.23
N ARG A 108 2.48 13.33 -6.62
CA ARG A 108 1.91 14.39 -7.48
C ARG A 108 1.43 13.89 -8.85
N LEU A 109 1.98 12.78 -9.34
CA LEU A 109 1.58 12.20 -10.62
C LEU A 109 0.08 11.87 -10.67
N PHE A 110 -0.54 11.54 -9.53
CA PHE A 110 -1.97 11.26 -9.46
C PHE A 110 -2.86 12.46 -9.79
N PHE A 111 -2.34 13.67 -9.58
CA PHE A 111 -3.07 14.93 -9.68
C PHE A 111 -2.70 15.73 -10.92
N ASP A 112 -1.71 15.27 -11.70
CA ASP A 112 -1.33 15.85 -12.99
C ASP A 112 -2.09 15.16 -14.13
N GLN A 113 -3.06 15.87 -14.72
CA GLN A 113 -3.86 15.37 -15.84
C GLN A 113 -3.00 15.00 -17.07
N THR A 114 -1.86 15.65 -17.28
CA THR A 114 -0.95 15.32 -18.40
C THR A 114 -0.25 13.97 -18.20
N LYS A 115 -0.20 13.47 -16.96
CA LYS A 115 0.43 12.20 -16.58
C LYS A 115 -0.59 11.07 -16.39
N ALA A 116 -1.88 11.33 -16.55
CA ALA A 116 -2.92 10.35 -16.25
C ALA A 116 -2.73 9.02 -16.99
N LYS A 117 -2.45 9.05 -18.30
CA LYS A 117 -2.16 7.84 -19.08
C LYS A 117 -0.93 7.09 -18.57
N TYR A 118 0.13 7.82 -18.21
CA TYR A 118 1.35 7.22 -17.65
C TYR A 118 1.06 6.51 -16.34
N VAL A 119 0.35 7.17 -15.41
CA VAL A 119 -0.02 6.57 -14.13
C VAL A 119 -0.90 5.35 -14.33
N LEU A 120 -1.99 5.46 -15.11
CA LEU A 120 -2.91 4.35 -15.33
C LEU A 120 -2.22 3.12 -15.94
N ASN A 121 -1.25 3.32 -16.83
CA ASN A 121 -0.45 2.21 -17.39
C ASN A 121 0.42 1.50 -16.34
N MET A 122 0.87 2.19 -15.29
CA MET A 122 1.63 1.57 -14.20
C MET A 122 0.77 0.67 -13.31
N LEU A 123 -0.56 0.79 -13.38
CA LEU A 123 -1.49 0.09 -12.48
C LEU A 123 -1.92 -1.30 -12.99
N ASN A 124 -1.26 -1.81 -14.03
CA ASN A 124 -1.66 -3.04 -14.71
C ASN A 124 -1.64 -4.28 -13.81
N ASP A 125 -0.80 -4.32 -12.78
CA ASP A 125 -0.72 -5.44 -11.82
C ASP A 125 -1.21 -5.04 -10.41
N THR A 126 -1.76 -3.83 -10.30
CA THR A 126 -2.07 -3.21 -9.02
C THR A 126 -3.44 -3.63 -8.50
N TYR A 127 -3.51 -3.91 -7.21
CA TYR A 127 -4.75 -4.22 -6.48
C TYR A 127 -5.27 -3.01 -5.71
N VAL A 128 -4.35 -2.21 -5.16
CA VAL A 128 -4.65 -1.06 -4.32
C VAL A 128 -3.79 0.11 -4.77
N VAL A 129 -4.41 1.26 -4.98
CA VAL A 129 -3.71 2.50 -5.36
C VAL A 129 -3.62 3.39 -4.13
N HIS A 130 -2.41 3.58 -3.61
CA HIS A 130 -2.15 4.44 -2.46
C HIS A 130 -2.01 5.92 -2.89
N ILE A 131 -2.85 6.81 -2.35
CA ILE A 131 -2.92 8.23 -2.77
C ILE A 131 -2.01 9.14 -1.92
N TRP A 132 -1.50 8.63 -0.80
CA TRP A 132 -0.48 9.28 0.03
C TRP A 132 -0.98 10.59 0.67
N ASN A 133 -2.15 10.53 1.32
CA ASN A 133 -2.90 11.67 1.84
C ASN A 133 -2.09 12.59 2.75
N LYS A 134 -1.12 12.06 3.51
CA LYS A 134 -0.20 12.90 4.31
C LYS A 134 0.47 14.00 3.46
N MET A 135 0.78 13.70 2.20
CA MET A 135 1.40 14.63 1.24
C MET A 135 0.37 15.27 0.31
N SER A 136 -0.68 14.53 -0.07
CA SER A 136 -1.64 14.96 -1.10
C SER A 136 -2.90 15.65 -0.57
N ALA A 137 -3.10 15.77 0.75
CA ALA A 137 -4.32 16.33 1.36
C ALA A 137 -4.73 17.74 0.90
N ARG A 138 -3.84 18.49 0.23
CA ARG A 138 -4.12 19.85 -0.27
C ARG A 138 -4.37 19.90 -1.77
N GLU A 139 -4.17 18.80 -2.50
CA GLU A 139 -4.49 18.76 -3.92
C GLU A 139 -5.98 18.59 -4.12
N LEU A 140 -6.50 19.30 -5.12
CA LEU A 140 -7.90 19.22 -5.49
C LEU A 140 -8.07 18.22 -6.64
N VAL A 141 -9.13 17.42 -6.56
CA VAL A 141 -9.63 16.62 -7.66
C VAL A 141 -10.98 17.19 -8.08
N THR A 142 -11.03 17.93 -9.18
CA THR A 142 -12.31 18.40 -9.71
C THR A 142 -13.08 17.21 -10.28
N VAL A 143 -14.35 17.08 -9.90
CA VAL A 143 -15.20 16.00 -10.40
C VAL A 143 -15.33 16.10 -11.93
N GLY A 144 -15.05 14.99 -12.61
CA GLY A 144 -15.01 14.91 -14.08
C GLY A 144 -13.69 15.36 -14.71
N SER A 145 -12.66 15.70 -13.92
CA SER A 145 -11.32 16.01 -14.45
C SER A 145 -10.63 14.78 -15.03
N GLY A 146 -9.59 15.00 -15.83
CA GLY A 146 -8.75 13.93 -16.38
C GLY A 146 -7.59 13.52 -15.47
N GLN A 147 -7.58 13.93 -14.20
CA GLN A 147 -6.53 13.53 -13.23
C GLN A 147 -6.63 12.02 -12.97
N ALA A 148 -5.49 11.32 -12.82
CA ALA A 148 -5.52 9.88 -12.61
C ALA A 148 -6.34 9.48 -11.39
N TYR A 149 -6.22 10.21 -10.27
CA TYR A 149 -7.02 9.92 -9.08
C TYR A 149 -8.52 10.11 -9.33
N GLY A 150 -8.93 11.17 -10.03
CA GLY A 150 -10.33 11.39 -10.41
C GLY A 150 -10.89 10.28 -11.30
N LEU A 151 -10.12 9.82 -12.29
CA LEU A 151 -10.51 8.70 -13.16
C LEU A 151 -10.65 7.38 -12.38
N LEU A 152 -9.76 7.12 -11.42
CA LEU A 152 -9.83 5.94 -10.55
C LEU A 152 -11.02 6.02 -9.59
N ALA A 153 -11.24 7.17 -8.96
CA ALA A 153 -12.34 7.40 -8.03
C ALA A 153 -13.70 7.30 -8.73
N ASP A 154 -13.86 7.84 -9.94
CA ASP A 154 -15.09 7.69 -10.71
C ASP A 154 -15.37 6.23 -11.08
N LYS A 155 -14.33 5.47 -11.44
CA LYS A 155 -14.47 4.08 -11.86
C LYS A 155 -14.77 3.14 -10.69
N TYR A 156 -14.03 3.24 -9.59
CA TYR A 156 -14.03 2.25 -8.50
C TYR A 156 -14.79 2.73 -7.25
N CYS A 157 -15.01 4.04 -7.10
CA CYS A 157 -15.78 4.64 -6.00
C CYS A 157 -16.88 5.61 -6.48
N PRO A 158 -17.68 5.27 -7.53
CA PRO A 158 -18.55 6.23 -8.22
C PRO A 158 -19.56 6.92 -7.30
N LYS A 159 -20.04 6.22 -6.26
CA LYS A 159 -21.00 6.81 -5.31
C LYS A 159 -20.37 7.92 -4.46
N ALA A 160 -19.14 7.73 -3.99
CA ALA A 160 -18.43 8.77 -3.25
C ALA A 160 -18.03 9.92 -4.19
N TYR A 161 -17.48 9.58 -5.35
CA TYR A 161 -16.96 10.54 -6.32
C TYR A 161 -18.04 11.46 -6.92
N ARG A 162 -19.21 10.92 -7.28
CA ARG A 162 -20.26 11.71 -7.95
C ARG A 162 -21.14 12.51 -6.99
N ASN A 163 -21.02 12.28 -5.68
CA ASN A 163 -21.85 12.93 -4.66
C ASN A 163 -21.06 13.83 -3.70
N CYS A 164 -19.78 14.10 -3.96
CA CYS A 164 -18.94 14.97 -3.13
C CYS A 164 -19.06 16.48 -3.49
N GLY A 165 -19.77 16.82 -4.57
CA GLY A 165 -19.91 18.19 -5.07
C GLY A 165 -18.96 18.48 -6.22
N ILE A 166 -18.31 19.66 -6.19
CA ILE A 166 -17.41 20.12 -7.28
C ILE A 166 -16.02 19.48 -7.18
N ASN A 167 -15.55 19.26 -5.95
CA ASN A 167 -14.24 18.67 -5.67
C ASN A 167 -14.45 17.39 -4.88
N PHE A 168 -13.71 16.35 -5.26
CA PHE A 168 -13.59 15.09 -4.53
C PHE A 168 -12.46 15.13 -3.53
#